data_AF-A0A1B1Z735-F1
#
_entry.id   AF-A0A1B1Z735-F1
#
_cell.length_a   1.000
_cell.length_b   1.000
_cell.length_c   1.000
_cell.angle_alpha   90.00
_cell.angle_beta   90.00
_cell.angle_gamma   90.00
#
_symmetry.space_group_name_H-M   'P 1'
#
loop_
_entity.id
_entity.type
_entity.pdbx_description
1 polymer ?
#
loop_
_entity_poly.entity_id
_entity_poly.type
_entity_poly.pdbx_seq_one_letter_code
_entity_poly.pdbx_strand_id
1 'polypeptide(L)' 'MNRNTPVKSYTPYHSPFDPCPPIGKKYYSTPPNLYMGFQPYDLPQFPPKEALRKGTLWPAFYDYYENPYEKRG' A
#
# COMPACT_ATOMS: atom_id res chain seq x y z
N MET A 1 -16.65 8.17 7.04
CA MET A 1 -16.14 7.75 5.71
C MET A 1 -14.62 7.67 5.80
N ASN A 2 -14.07 6.50 5.52
CA ASN A 2 -12.67 6.14 5.85
C ASN A 2 -11.68 7.07 5.13
N ARG A 3 -10.91 7.83 5.91
CA ARG A 3 -9.96 8.87 5.46
C ARG A 3 -8.57 8.31 5.15
N ASN A 4 -8.47 7.05 4.75
CA ASN A 4 -7.20 6.38 4.51
C ASN A 4 -7.10 5.98 3.04
N THR A 5 -6.02 6.40 2.40
CA THR A 5 -5.68 6.02 1.02
C THR A 5 -4.75 4.81 1.04
N PRO A 6 -4.79 3.92 0.03
CA PRO A 6 -3.88 2.78 -0.08
C PRO A 6 -2.44 3.19 -0.42
N VAL A 7 -2.23 4.40 -0.95
CA VAL A 7 -0.90 4.95 -1.25
C VAL A 7 -0.78 6.33 -0.62
N LYS A 8 0.40 6.61 -0.08
CA LYS A 8 0.80 7.94 0.39
C LYS A 8 2.10 8.36 -0.26
N SER A 9 2.44 9.64 -0.14
CA SER A 9 3.65 10.20 -0.71
C SER A 9 4.32 11.20 0.23
N TYR A 10 5.64 11.30 0.14
CA TYR A 10 6.42 12.32 0.82
C TYR A 10 7.55 12.81 -0.09
N THR A 11 8.04 14.02 0.17
CA THR A 11 9.24 14.54 -0.50
C THR A 11 10.39 14.43 0.50
N PRO A 12 11.41 13.59 0.23
CA PRO A 12 12.58 13.52 1.08
C PRO A 12 13.32 14.87 1.05
N TYR A 13 13.87 15.27 2.18
CA TYR A 13 14.79 16.40 2.23
C TYR A 13 16.01 16.11 1.36
N HIS A 14 16.43 17.11 0.56
CA HIS A 14 17.63 17.06 -0.26
C HIS A 14 18.62 18.08 0.32
N SER A 15 19.77 17.59 0.76
CA SER A 15 20.80 18.42 1.37
C SER A 15 21.50 19.26 0.31
N PRO A 16 21.93 20.50 0.62
CA PRO A 16 22.80 21.28 -0.27
C PRO A 16 24.12 20.58 -0.63
N PHE A 17 24.55 19.60 0.16
CA PHE A 17 25.78 18.82 -0.05
C PHE A 17 25.53 17.40 -0.60
N ASP A 18 24.29 17.05 -0.93
CA ASP A 18 24.00 15.73 -1.50
C ASP A 18 24.60 15.62 -2.92
N PRO A 19 25.45 14.61 -3.19
CA PRO A 19 26.11 14.47 -4.49
C PRO A 19 25.15 14.02 -5.61
N CYS A 20 23.95 13.55 -5.27
CA CYS A 20 22.95 13.05 -6.21
C CYS A 20 21.87 14.11 -6.49
N PRO A 21 21.26 14.12 -7.69
CA PRO A 21 20.10 14.95 -7.97
C PRO A 21 18.92 14.64 -7.04
N PRO A 22 18.03 15.63 -6.77
CA PRO A 22 16.84 15.40 -5.96
C PRO A 22 15.96 14.27 -6.53
N ILE A 23 15.62 13.29 -5.70
CA ILE A 23 14.80 12.14 -6.09
C ILE A 23 13.33 12.53 -6.32
N GLY A 24 12.89 13.68 -5.81
CA GLY A 24 11.51 14.16 -5.92
C GLY A 24 10.56 13.38 -5.00
N LYS A 25 9.28 13.28 -5.40
CA LYS A 25 8.24 12.66 -4.58
C LYS A 25 8.40 11.14 -4.54
N LYS A 26 8.51 10.58 -3.33
CA LYS A 26 8.48 9.14 -3.09
C LYS A 26 7.09 8.69 -2.65
N TYR A 27 6.67 7.54 -3.17
CA TYR A 27 5.41 6.88 -2.83
C TYR A 27 5.66 5.63 -2.00
N TYR A 28 4.73 5.31 -1.11
CA TYR A 28 4.73 4.10 -0.30
C TYR A 28 3.31 3.59 -0.10
N SER A 29 3.14 2.26 -0.05
CA SER A 29 1.84 1.65 0.24
C SER A 29 1.50 1.84 1.72
N THR A 30 0.23 2.12 1.98
CA THR A 30 -0.39 2.10 3.29
C THR A 30 -1.53 1.07 3.30
N PRO A 31 -1.19 -0.22 3.44
CA PRO A 31 -2.14 -1.30 3.30
C PRO A 31 -3.18 -1.32 4.42
N PRO A 32 -4.35 -1.95 4.21
CA PRO A 32 -5.47 -1.94 5.17
C PRO A 32 -5.12 -2.44 6.57
N ASN A 33 -4.15 -3.35 6.71
CA ASN A 33 -3.73 -3.88 8.01
C ASN A 33 -3.12 -2.81 8.94
N LEU A 34 -2.59 -1.70 8.40
CA LEU A 34 -2.10 -0.59 9.23
C LEU A 34 -3.23 0.17 9.92
N TYR A 35 -4.46 0.01 9.44
CA TYR A 35 -5.64 0.74 9.92
C TYR A 35 -6.66 -0.17 10.63
N MET A 36 -6.43 -1.48 10.61
CA MET A 36 -7.22 -2.46 11.34
C MET A 36 -6.44 -2.92 12.58
N GLY A 37 -6.75 -2.33 13.74
CA GLY A 37 -6.02 -2.61 14.98
C GLY A 37 -6.15 -4.04 15.50
N PHE A 38 -7.29 -4.70 15.26
CA PHE A 38 -7.49 -6.11 15.56
C PHE A 38 -8.31 -6.77 14.44
N GLN A 39 -8.11 -8.06 14.22
CA GLN A 39 -8.90 -8.86 13.28
C GLN A 39 -10.19 -9.31 13.97
N PRO A 40 -11.38 -8.82 13.58
CA PRO A 40 -12.63 -9.31 14.17
C PRO A 40 -12.86 -10.79 13.86
N TYR A 41 -13.59 -11.47 14.75
CA TYR A 41 -14.07 -12.82 14.51
C TYR A 41 -14.95 -12.86 13.26
N ASP A 42 -14.96 -14.02 12.60
CA ASP A 42 -15.78 -14.30 11.42
C ASP A 42 -15.59 -13.31 10.25
N LEU A 43 -14.37 -12.75 10.13
CA LEU A 43 -13.97 -12.01 8.93
C LEU A 43 -14.25 -12.87 7.69
N PRO A 44 -14.89 -12.31 6.64
CA PRO A 44 -15.05 -13.00 5.38
C PRO A 44 -13.70 -13.54 4.87
N GLN A 45 -13.72 -14.72 4.29
CA GLN A 45 -12.52 -15.36 3.74
C GLN A 45 -12.75 -15.68 2.27
N PHE A 46 -11.69 -15.56 1.47
CA PHE A 46 -11.68 -16.10 0.13
C PHE A 46 -11.70 -17.64 0.17
N PRO A 47 -12.27 -18.31 -0.85
CA PRO A 47 -12.04 -19.74 -1.04
C PRO A 47 -10.54 -20.04 -1.14
N PRO A 48 -10.07 -21.23 -0.70
CA PRO A 48 -8.64 -21.52 -0.59
C PRO A 48 -7.82 -21.26 -1.87
N LYS A 49 -8.36 -21.65 -3.04
CA LYS A 49 -7.70 -21.44 -4.33
C LYS A 49 -7.52 -19.95 -4.67
N GLU A 50 -8.50 -19.13 -4.31
CA GLU A 50 -8.43 -17.68 -4.56
C GLU A 50 -7.50 -16.99 -3.56
N ALA A 51 -7.56 -17.39 -2.28
CA ALA A 51 -6.68 -16.88 -1.25
C ALA A 51 -5.20 -17.06 -1.62
N LEU A 52 -4.82 -18.25 -2.12
CA LEU A 52 -3.47 -18.55 -2.59
C LEU A 52 -3.03 -17.63 -3.74
N ARG A 53 -3.92 -17.33 -4.68
CA ARG A 53 -3.64 -16.43 -5.80
C ARG A 53 -3.51 -14.98 -5.36
N LYS A 54 -4.29 -14.57 -4.37
CA LYS A 54 -4.30 -13.20 -3.84
C LYS A 54 -3.22 -12.94 -2.80
N GLY A 55 -2.61 -13.98 -2.23
CA GLY A 55 -1.62 -13.86 -1.15
C GLY A 55 -2.22 -13.46 0.20
N THR A 56 -3.54 -13.55 0.35
CA THR A 56 -4.24 -13.26 1.60
C THR A 56 -5.52 -14.09 1.72
N LEU A 57 -5.85 -14.49 2.94
CA LEU A 57 -7.08 -15.22 3.24
C LEU A 57 -8.30 -14.30 3.29
N TRP A 58 -8.12 -13.05 3.72
CA TRP A 58 -9.21 -12.14 4.00
C TRP A 58 -9.33 -11.03 2.94
N PRO A 59 -10.53 -10.80 2.37
CA PRO A 59 -10.78 -9.71 1.44
C PRO A 59 -10.45 -8.33 2.02
N ALA A 60 -10.64 -8.15 3.33
CA ALA A 60 -10.33 -6.91 4.03
C ALA A 60 -8.83 -6.53 4.00
N PHE A 61 -7.94 -7.49 3.75
CA PHE A 61 -6.48 -7.28 3.64
C PHE A 61 -5.96 -7.45 2.22
N TYR A 62 -6.84 -7.61 1.23
CA TYR A 62 -6.40 -7.63 -0.16
C TYR A 62 -6.02 -6.21 -0.60
N ASP A 63 -4.73 -6.00 -0.86
CA ASP A 63 -4.18 -4.74 -1.34
C ASP A 63 -3.60 -4.94 -2.75
N TYR A 64 -4.29 -4.39 -3.76
CA TYR A 64 -3.82 -4.45 -5.14
C TYR A 64 -2.72 -3.41 -5.34
N TYR A 65 -1.53 -3.86 -5.72
CA TYR A 65 -0.40 -2.97 -5.98
C TYR A 65 -0.51 -2.36 -7.38
N GLU A 66 -0.88 -1.08 -7.45
CA GLU A 66 -0.72 -0.25 -8.64
C GLU A 66 0.62 0.48 -8.55
N ASN A 67 1.49 0.32 -9.55
CA ASN A 67 2.81 0.94 -9.54
C ASN A 67 2.69 2.46 -9.71
N PRO A 68 2.99 3.28 -8.68
CA PRO A 68 2.80 4.73 -8.77
C PRO A 68 3.84 5.42 -9.66
N TYR A 69 4.86 4.69 -10.12
CA TYR A 69 5.90 5.17 -11.03
C TYR A 69 5.69 4.73 -12.48
N GLU A 70 4.62 3.97 -12.75
CA GLU A 70 4.29 3.55 -14.11
C GLU A 70 3.88 4.78 -14.94
N LYS A 71 4.55 4.97 -16.08
CA LYS A 71 4.23 6.06 -17.00
C LYS A 71 2.89 5.74 -17.68
N ARG A 72 1.84 6.50 -17.35
CA ARG A 72 0.62 6.49 -18.15
C ARG A 72 0.94 7.24 -19.45
N GLY A 73 1.00 6.51 -20.55
CA GLY A 73 1.28 7.03 -21.90
C GLY A 73 0.24 7.99 -22.41
#